data_AF-A0A7W1YGR1-F1
#
_entry.id   AF-A0A7W1YGR1-F1
#
_cell.length_a   1.000
_cell.length_b   1.000
_cell.length_c   1.000
_cell.angle_alpha   90.00
_cell.angle_beta   90.00
_cell.angle_gamma   90.00
#
_symmetry.space_group_name_H-M   'P 1'
#
loop_
_entity.id
_entity.type
_entity.pdbx_description
1 polymer ?
#
loop_
_entity_poly.entity_id
_entity_poly.type
_entity_poly.pdbx_seq_one_letter_code
_entity_poly.pdbx_strand_id
1 'polypeptide(L)'
;MNMYFSNLLVGAVQELEGFNIDNALSILAIIISAGVLIVQIVIEKKVNKKNLEFNLFNDIYKEYLIKKIPEAKSFLTFSESRVTGTDTLVQVLNDLRQDSIFYKNTDEKFYLKLIKNVQEFEDDLVKTMNSTYDNDEFAKFINSTNQKYNKISMIIQKKFF
;
A
#
# COMPACT_ATOMS: atom_id res chain seq x y z
N MET A 1 -78.49 -11.47 -0.96
CA MET A 1 -77.53 -10.34 -0.88
C MET A 1 -76.64 -10.38 0.38
N ASN A 2 -77.12 -10.89 1.52
CA ASN A 2 -76.38 -10.91 2.80
C ASN A 2 -75.19 -11.92 2.87
N MET A 3 -75.26 -13.02 2.10
CA MET A 3 -74.27 -14.10 2.17
C MET A 3 -72.92 -13.76 1.49
N TYR A 4 -72.94 -12.91 0.45
CA TYR A 4 -71.72 -12.45 -0.23
C TYR A 4 -70.94 -11.43 0.62
N PHE A 5 -71.64 -10.55 1.33
CA PHE A 5 -71.01 -9.56 2.23
C PHE A 5 -70.37 -10.22 3.45
N SER A 6 -71.02 -11.27 3.98
CA SER A 6 -70.49 -12.10 5.07
C SER A 6 -69.19 -12.79 4.69
N ASN A 7 -69.10 -13.41 3.51
CA ASN A 7 -67.88 -14.09 3.08
C ASN A 7 -66.71 -13.14 2.80
N LEU A 8 -67.00 -11.92 2.32
CA LEU A 8 -65.98 -10.91 2.04
C LEU A 8 -65.38 -10.33 3.33
N LEU A 9 -66.20 -10.15 4.38
CA LEU A 9 -65.75 -9.76 5.71
C LEU A 9 -64.96 -10.89 6.40
N VAL A 10 -65.38 -12.14 6.27
CA VAL A 10 -64.67 -13.29 6.85
C VAL A 10 -63.29 -13.47 6.20
N GLY A 11 -63.18 -13.30 4.88
CA GLY A 11 -61.89 -13.34 4.17
C GLY A 11 -60.94 -12.21 4.59
N ALA A 12 -61.45 -10.98 4.71
CA ALA A 12 -60.66 -9.83 5.16
C ALA A 12 -60.23 -9.94 6.64
N VAL A 13 -61.05 -10.56 7.49
CA VAL A 13 -60.70 -10.81 8.91
C VAL A 13 -59.67 -11.94 9.04
N GLN A 14 -59.74 -12.98 8.22
CA GLN A 14 -58.71 -14.04 8.16
C GLN A 14 -57.34 -13.53 7.67
N GLU A 15 -57.32 -12.58 6.73
CA GLU A 15 -56.07 -11.92 6.32
C GLU A 15 -55.47 -11.05 7.43
N LEU A 16 -56.30 -10.45 8.31
CA LEU A 16 -55.85 -9.66 9.45
C LEU A 16 -55.39 -10.51 10.65
N GLU A 17 -55.96 -11.71 10.84
CA GLU A 17 -55.50 -12.69 11.85
C GLU A 17 -54.18 -13.40 11.45
N GLY A 18 -53.75 -13.28 10.19
CA GLY A 18 -52.53 -13.91 9.66
C GLY A 18 -51.22 -13.23 10.06
N PHE A 19 -51.26 -12.08 10.77
CA PHE A 19 -50.04 -11.41 11.23
C PHE A 19 -49.55 -12.01 12.56
N ASN A 20 -48.98 -13.20 12.49
CA ASN A 20 -48.35 -13.87 13.64
C ASN A 20 -46.99 -13.23 13.98
N ILE A 21 -46.58 -13.35 15.25
CA ILE A 21 -45.26 -12.89 15.73
C ILE A 21 -44.13 -13.50 14.90
N ASP A 22 -44.30 -14.72 14.40
CA ASP A 22 -43.36 -15.42 13.53
C ASP A 22 -43.15 -14.71 12.18
N ASN A 23 -44.21 -14.09 11.63
CA ASN A 23 -44.12 -13.31 10.40
C ASN A 23 -43.35 -12.00 10.64
N ALA A 24 -43.58 -11.33 11.77
CA ALA A 24 -42.85 -10.13 12.16
C ALA A 24 -41.35 -10.41 12.38
N LEU A 25 -41.02 -11.53 13.04
CA LEU A 25 -39.65 -11.99 13.24
C LEU A 25 -38.95 -12.33 11.91
N SER A 26 -39.66 -12.98 10.99
CA SER A 26 -39.13 -13.32 9.66
C SER A 26 -38.83 -12.08 8.83
N ILE A 27 -39.74 -11.10 8.83
CA ILE A 27 -39.52 -9.80 8.16
C ILE A 27 -38.31 -9.08 8.77
N LEU A 28 -38.19 -9.07 10.09
CA LEU A 28 -37.06 -8.45 10.79
C LEU A 28 -35.74 -9.16 10.43
N ALA A 29 -35.73 -10.49 10.38
CA ALA A 29 -34.56 -11.28 10.00
C ALA A 29 -34.12 -10.99 8.56
N ILE A 30 -35.06 -10.81 7.63
CA ILE A 30 -34.78 -10.43 6.24
C ILE A 30 -34.13 -9.03 6.18
N ILE A 31 -34.67 -8.06 6.91
CA ILE A 31 -34.11 -6.69 6.96
C ILE A 31 -32.70 -6.70 7.52
N ILE A 32 -32.47 -7.43 8.62
CA ILE A 32 -31.13 -7.56 9.23
C ILE A 32 -30.16 -8.23 8.25
N SER A 33 -30.58 -9.32 7.60
CA SER A 33 -29.74 -10.04 6.63
C SER A 33 -29.37 -9.16 5.43
N ALA A 34 -30.33 -8.39 4.90
CA ALA A 34 -30.08 -7.42 3.84
C ALA A 34 -29.09 -6.33 4.29
N GLY A 35 -29.23 -5.83 5.52
CA GLY A 35 -28.32 -4.85 6.11
C GLY A 35 -26.89 -5.38 6.23
N VAL A 36 -26.72 -6.61 6.72
CA VAL A 36 -25.40 -7.28 6.82
C VAL A 36 -24.75 -7.42 5.46
N LEU A 37 -25.49 -7.84 4.42
CA LEU A 37 -24.97 -7.96 3.06
C LEU A 37 -24.45 -6.62 2.51
N ILE A 38 -25.19 -5.53 2.72
CA ILE A 38 -24.77 -4.19 2.28
C ILE A 38 -23.47 -3.78 2.96
N VAL A 39 -23.40 -3.92 4.29
CA VAL A 39 -22.20 -3.61 5.07
C VAL A 39 -21.01 -4.45 4.60
N GLN A 40 -21.23 -5.73 4.36
CA GLN A 40 -20.21 -6.65 3.91
C GLN A 40 -19.64 -6.27 2.53
N ILE A 41 -20.49 -5.91 1.56
CA ILE A 41 -20.06 -5.44 0.24
C ILE A 41 -19.20 -4.16 0.36
N VAL A 42 -19.57 -3.23 1.24
CA VAL A 42 -18.82 -2.00 1.46
C VAL A 42 -17.45 -2.28 2.07
N ILE A 43 -17.39 -3.17 3.07
CA ILE A 43 -16.14 -3.59 3.71
C ILE A 43 -15.24 -4.32 2.71
N GLU A 44 -15.78 -5.29 1.96
CA GLU A 44 -15.03 -6.08 0.98
C GLU A 44 -14.42 -5.21 -0.11
N LYS A 45 -15.17 -4.24 -0.66
CA LYS A 45 -14.60 -3.29 -1.64
C LYS A 45 -13.44 -2.49 -1.07
N LYS A 46 -13.55 -2.04 0.18
CA LYS A 46 -12.50 -1.27 0.86
C LYS A 46 -11.27 -2.14 1.16
N VAL A 47 -11.49 -3.37 1.62
CA VAL A 47 -10.43 -4.35 1.91
C VAL A 47 -9.73 -4.78 0.63
N ASN A 48 -10.47 -5.10 -0.43
CA ASN A 48 -9.90 -5.50 -1.72
C ASN A 48 -9.05 -4.39 -2.34
N LYS A 49 -9.49 -3.13 -2.29
CA LYS A 49 -8.67 -2.00 -2.74
C LYS A 49 -7.36 -1.88 -1.95
N LYS A 50 -7.43 -1.97 -0.62
CA LYS A 50 -6.24 -1.96 0.24
C LYS A 50 -5.32 -3.15 -0.02
N ASN A 51 -5.87 -4.34 -0.24
CA ASN A 51 -5.09 -5.53 -0.56
C ASN A 51 -4.39 -5.40 -1.91
N LEU A 52 -5.04 -4.82 -2.93
CA LEU A 52 -4.41 -4.54 -4.22
C LEU A 52 -3.24 -3.55 -4.06
N GLU A 53 -3.45 -2.46 -3.33
CA GLU A 53 -2.40 -1.48 -3.03
C GLU A 53 -1.25 -2.10 -2.22
N PHE A 54 -1.56 -2.99 -1.28
CA PHE A 54 -0.59 -3.71 -0.46
C PHE A 54 0.21 -4.74 -1.27
N ASN A 55 -0.43 -5.48 -2.18
CA ASN A 55 0.23 -6.45 -3.04
C ASN A 55 1.18 -5.74 -4.01
N LEU A 56 0.72 -4.68 -4.68
CA LEU A 56 1.57 -3.84 -5.54
C LEU A 56 2.78 -3.29 -4.77
N PHE A 57 2.56 -2.84 -3.54
CA PHE A 57 3.63 -2.41 -2.66
C PHE A 57 4.64 -3.52 -2.37
N ASN A 58 4.15 -4.68 -1.96
CA ASN A 58 4.98 -5.80 -1.57
C ASN A 58 5.79 -6.33 -2.76
N ASP A 59 5.21 -6.30 -3.95
CA ASP A 59 5.86 -6.73 -5.19
C ASP A 59 6.95 -5.73 -5.63
N ILE A 60 6.69 -4.43 -5.52
CA ILE A 60 7.66 -3.40 -5.91
C ILE A 60 8.75 -3.26 -4.84
N TYR A 61 8.39 -2.92 -3.61
CA TYR A 61 9.35 -2.34 -2.66
C TYR A 61 10.03 -3.33 -1.73
N LYS A 62 9.41 -4.50 -1.45
CA LYS A 62 9.99 -5.46 -0.50
C LYS A 62 11.37 -5.93 -0.94
N GLU A 63 11.53 -6.21 -2.24
CA GLU A 63 12.79 -6.66 -2.79
C GLU A 63 13.87 -5.58 -2.71
N TYR A 64 13.53 -4.33 -3.00
CA TYR A 64 14.47 -3.21 -2.88
C TYR A 64 14.97 -3.00 -1.45
N LEU A 65 14.06 -3.03 -0.48
CA LEU A 65 14.38 -2.77 0.92
C LEU A 65 15.14 -3.92 1.57
N ILE A 66 14.71 -5.16 1.36
CA ILE A 66 15.29 -6.29 2.11
C ILE A 66 16.56 -6.82 1.44
N LYS A 67 16.66 -6.65 0.11
CA LYS A 67 17.67 -7.36 -0.69
C LYS A 67 18.50 -6.42 -1.56
N LYS A 68 17.90 -5.83 -2.62
CA LYS A 68 18.68 -5.17 -3.69
C LYS A 68 19.54 -4.01 -3.18
N ILE A 69 18.99 -3.11 -2.37
CA ILE A 69 19.78 -1.98 -1.85
C ILE A 69 20.83 -2.43 -0.82
N PRO A 70 20.48 -3.26 0.20
CA PRO A 70 21.49 -3.80 1.11
C PRO A 70 22.64 -4.54 0.41
N GLU A 71 22.33 -5.41 -0.56
CA GLU A 71 23.34 -6.13 -1.36
C GLU A 71 24.20 -5.15 -2.16
N ALA A 72 23.58 -4.19 -2.88
CA ALA A 72 24.31 -3.19 -3.64
C ALA A 72 25.26 -2.35 -2.77
N LYS A 73 24.84 -1.97 -1.56
CA LYS A 73 25.69 -1.27 -0.60
C LYS A 73 26.88 -2.10 -0.12
N SER A 74 26.76 -3.42 -0.06
CA SER A 74 27.86 -4.30 0.38
C SER A 74 29.04 -4.30 -0.59
N PHE A 75 28.82 -3.89 -1.85
CA PHE A 75 29.88 -3.72 -2.84
C PHE A 75 30.64 -2.39 -2.71
N LEU A 76 30.17 -1.47 -1.85
CA LEU A 76 30.89 -0.22 -1.60
C LEU A 76 32.19 -0.51 -0.86
N THR A 77 33.30 -0.31 -1.54
CA THR A 77 34.64 -0.55 -1.01
C THR A 77 35.51 0.69 -1.16
N PHE A 78 36.53 0.76 -0.32
CA PHE A 78 37.53 1.82 -0.34
C PHE A 78 38.89 1.21 -0.66
N SER A 79 39.45 1.60 -1.80
CA SER A 79 40.76 1.15 -2.27
C SER A 79 41.48 2.31 -2.96
N GLU A 80 42.78 2.45 -2.74
CA GLU A 80 43.62 3.46 -3.40
C GLU A 80 43.05 4.89 -3.29
N SER A 81 42.51 5.25 -2.12
CA SER A 81 41.88 6.56 -1.86
C SER A 81 40.65 6.85 -2.73
N ARG A 82 39.99 5.82 -3.27
CA ARG A 82 38.78 5.93 -4.08
C ARG A 82 37.69 5.01 -3.57
N VAL A 83 36.45 5.44 -3.76
CA VAL A 83 35.27 4.62 -3.52
C VAL A 83 34.94 3.85 -4.80
N THR A 84 34.80 2.53 -4.69
CA THR A 84 34.41 1.66 -5.80
C THR A 84 33.12 0.90 -5.49
N GLY A 85 32.44 0.40 -6.53
CA GLY A 85 31.18 -0.35 -6.39
C GLY A 85 29.92 0.52 -6.28
N THR A 86 30.03 1.83 -6.52
CA THR A 86 28.91 2.77 -6.52
C THR A 86 27.95 2.54 -7.69
N ASP A 87 28.43 2.05 -8.83
CA ASP A 87 27.62 1.79 -10.03
C ASP A 87 26.44 0.83 -9.77
N THR A 88 26.69 -0.26 -9.05
CA THR A 88 25.66 -1.25 -8.69
C THR A 88 24.54 -0.60 -7.88
N LEU A 89 24.90 0.28 -6.95
CA LEU A 89 23.92 0.98 -6.12
C LEU A 89 23.15 2.04 -6.91
N VAL A 90 23.83 2.78 -7.79
CA VAL A 90 23.18 3.72 -8.71
C VAL A 90 22.18 3.00 -9.61
N GLN A 91 22.53 1.82 -10.13
CA GLN A 91 21.63 1.03 -10.96
C GLN A 91 20.38 0.60 -10.18
N VAL A 92 20.54 0.06 -8.97
CA VAL A 92 19.41 -0.34 -8.12
C VAL A 92 18.50 0.84 -7.77
N LEU A 93 19.06 2.02 -7.53
CA LEU A 93 18.30 3.24 -7.26
C LEU A 93 17.52 3.71 -8.50
N ASN A 94 18.13 3.61 -9.69
CA ASN A 94 17.45 3.90 -10.94
C ASN A 94 16.28 2.94 -11.19
N ASP A 95 16.47 1.64 -10.96
CA ASP A 95 15.42 0.62 -11.11
C ASP A 95 14.27 0.89 -10.14
N LEU A 96 14.57 1.21 -8.88
CA LEU A 96 13.57 1.65 -7.89
C LEU A 96 12.75 2.85 -8.37
N ARG A 97 13.39 3.82 -9.04
CA ARG A 97 12.68 4.97 -9.62
C ARG A 97 11.77 4.56 -10.76
N GLN A 98 12.23 3.70 -11.67
CA GLN A 98 11.43 3.21 -12.80
C GLN A 98 10.20 2.45 -12.31
N ASP A 99 10.38 1.53 -11.37
CA ASP A 99 9.27 0.73 -10.81
C ASP A 99 8.28 1.60 -10.01
N SER A 100 8.74 2.74 -9.48
CA SER A 100 7.90 3.70 -8.77
C SER A 100 7.03 4.58 -9.69
N ILE A 101 7.20 4.53 -11.02
CA ILE A 101 6.44 5.39 -11.97
C ILE A 101 4.92 5.22 -11.83
N PHE A 102 4.44 4.03 -11.46
CA PHE A 102 3.02 3.79 -11.20
C PHE A 102 2.42 4.82 -10.22
N TYR A 103 3.19 5.23 -9.21
CA TYR A 103 2.74 6.19 -8.21
C TYR A 103 2.72 7.63 -8.70
N LYS A 104 3.32 7.95 -9.85
CA LYS A 104 3.28 9.29 -10.43
C LYS A 104 1.85 9.79 -10.62
N ASN A 105 0.95 8.91 -11.05
CA ASN A 105 -0.45 9.27 -11.33
C ASN A 105 -1.42 8.86 -10.21
N THR A 106 -1.04 7.92 -9.35
CA THR A 106 -1.93 7.38 -8.31
C THR A 106 -1.68 8.02 -6.93
N ASP A 107 -0.45 8.45 -6.65
CA ASP A 107 -0.09 9.24 -5.45
C ASP A 107 1.16 10.08 -5.73
N GLU A 108 0.95 11.20 -6.44
CA GLU A 108 2.02 12.11 -6.85
C GLU A 108 2.85 12.62 -5.66
N LYS A 109 2.21 12.90 -4.51
CA LYS A 109 2.91 13.40 -3.32
C LYS A 109 3.91 12.39 -2.78
N PHE A 110 3.50 11.13 -2.68
CA PHE A 110 4.39 10.03 -2.31
C PHE A 110 5.50 9.88 -3.35
N TYR A 111 5.15 9.81 -4.63
CA TYR A 111 6.10 9.63 -5.73
C TYR A 111 7.18 10.71 -5.74
N LEU A 112 6.81 11.99 -5.75
CA LEU A 112 7.76 13.11 -5.78
C LEU A 112 8.69 13.09 -4.56
N LYS A 113 8.15 12.75 -3.39
CA LYS A 113 8.95 12.63 -2.16
C LYS A 113 9.96 11.49 -2.26
N LEU A 114 9.54 10.33 -2.75
CA LEU A 114 10.42 9.17 -2.91
C LEU A 114 11.52 9.47 -3.94
N ILE A 115 11.16 9.89 -5.15
CA ILE A 115 12.11 10.12 -6.24
C ILE A 115 13.13 11.20 -5.89
N LYS A 116 12.71 12.28 -5.22
CA LYS A 116 13.66 13.30 -4.74
C LYS A 116 14.75 12.69 -3.85
N ASN A 117 14.39 11.80 -2.92
CA ASN A 117 15.36 11.19 -2.00
C ASN A 117 16.23 10.13 -2.68
N VAL A 118 15.68 9.41 -3.67
CA VAL A 118 16.44 8.48 -4.51
C VAL A 118 17.46 9.24 -5.35
N GLN A 119 17.06 10.34 -6.01
CA GLN A 119 17.96 11.18 -6.80
C GLN A 119 19.03 11.85 -5.95
N GLU A 120 18.67 12.40 -4.78
CA GLU A 120 19.66 12.92 -3.83
C GLU A 120 20.69 11.85 -3.43
N PHE A 121 20.29 10.58 -3.37
CA PHE A 121 21.19 9.47 -3.07
C PHE A 121 22.11 9.16 -4.27
N GLU A 122 21.55 9.05 -5.48
CA GLU A 122 22.32 8.86 -6.71
C GLU A 122 23.35 9.98 -6.92
N ASP A 123 22.95 11.25 -6.75
CA ASP A 123 23.82 12.41 -6.92
C ASP A 123 25.05 12.34 -6.01
N ASP A 124 24.90 11.87 -4.77
CA ASP A 124 26.02 11.73 -3.85
C ASP A 124 26.97 10.60 -4.30
N LEU A 125 26.42 9.47 -4.76
CA LEU A 125 27.22 8.36 -5.29
C LEU A 125 28.02 8.80 -6.52
N VAL A 126 27.40 9.54 -7.44
CA VAL A 126 28.07 10.04 -8.66
C VAL A 126 29.17 11.04 -8.31
N LYS A 127 28.96 11.92 -7.32
CA LYS A 127 30.01 12.85 -6.86
C LYS A 127 31.23 12.09 -6.33
N THR A 128 31.02 10.98 -5.63
CA THR A 128 32.13 10.19 -5.05
C THR A 128 33.03 9.54 -6.08
N MET A 129 32.53 9.27 -7.29
CA MET A 129 33.31 8.65 -8.37
C MET A 129 34.48 9.54 -8.85
N ASN A 130 34.39 10.85 -8.64
CA ASN A 130 35.38 11.83 -9.08
C ASN A 130 36.21 12.42 -7.93
N SER A 131 36.07 11.89 -6.71
CA SER A 131 36.72 12.42 -5.51
C SER A 131 37.71 11.42 -4.91
N THR A 132 38.79 11.95 -4.36
CA THR A 132 39.71 11.21 -3.50
C THR A 132 39.26 11.31 -2.06
N TYR A 133 39.29 10.21 -1.32
CA TYR A 133 38.86 10.15 0.07
C TYR A 133 40.03 9.72 0.96
N ASP A 134 40.09 10.28 2.16
CA ASP A 134 40.77 9.63 3.29
C ASP A 134 39.83 8.66 4.04
N ASN A 135 40.36 7.96 5.05
CA ASN A 135 39.58 6.99 5.83
C ASN A 135 38.41 7.63 6.59
N ASP A 136 38.57 8.86 7.10
CA ASP A 136 37.53 9.56 7.87
C ASP A 136 36.41 10.05 6.94
N GLU A 137 36.78 10.56 5.77
CA GLU A 137 35.85 10.96 4.71
C GLU A 137 35.08 9.75 4.17
N PHE A 138 35.74 8.61 3.99
CA PHE A 138 35.08 7.37 3.62
C PHE A 138 34.08 6.91 4.68
N ALA A 139 34.45 6.93 5.96
CA ALA A 139 33.54 6.59 7.06
C ALA A 139 32.30 7.52 7.09
N LYS A 140 32.50 8.82 6.87
CA LYS A 140 31.40 9.80 6.75
C LYS A 140 30.51 9.49 5.54
N PHE A 141 31.10 9.11 4.41
CA PHE A 141 30.37 8.72 3.21
C PHE A 141 29.50 7.48 3.44
N ILE A 142 30.03 6.44 4.08
CA ILE A 142 29.27 5.23 4.42
C ILE A 142 28.12 5.55 5.38
N ASN A 143 28.37 6.42 6.38
CA ASN A 143 27.31 6.86 7.28
C ASN A 143 26.20 7.65 6.55
N SER A 144 26.57 8.57 5.66
CA SER A 144 25.62 9.30 4.80
C SER A 144 24.79 8.35 3.93
N THR A 145 25.44 7.39 3.29
CA THR A 145 24.81 6.32 2.49
C THR A 145 23.77 5.55 3.33
N ASN A 146 24.12 5.18 4.56
CA ASN A 146 23.19 4.53 5.48
C ASN A 146 21.99 5.41 5.85
N GLN A 147 22.22 6.68 6.12
CA GLN A 147 21.15 7.64 6.45
C GLN A 147 20.19 7.83 5.28
N LYS A 148 20.69 7.94 4.05
CA LYS A 148 19.85 8.07 2.84
C LYS A 148 19.02 6.84 2.58
N TYR A 149 19.63 5.65 2.69
CA TYR A 149 18.90 4.40 2.62
C TYR A 149 17.78 4.30 3.68
N ASN A 150 18.07 4.67 4.93
CA ASN A 150 17.08 4.67 5.99
C ASN A 150 15.95 5.66 5.71
N LYS A 151 16.26 6.84 5.17
CA LYS A 151 15.26 7.85 4.80
C LYS A 151 14.33 7.34 3.69
N ILE A 152 14.86 6.70 2.66
CA ILE A 152 14.06 6.03 1.62
C ILE A 152 13.19 4.94 2.22
N SER A 153 13.77 4.09 3.07
CA SER A 153 13.05 3.02 3.77
C SER A 153 11.89 3.56 4.61
N MET A 154 12.09 4.67 5.33
CA MET A 154 11.04 5.32 6.12
C MET A 154 9.94 5.95 5.25
N ILE A 155 10.29 6.55 4.11
CA ILE A 155 9.30 7.11 3.17
C ILE A 155 8.40 6.01 2.65
N ILE A 156 9.01 4.89 2.24
CA ILE A 156 8.31 3.72 1.76
C ILE A 156 7.45 3.14 2.89
N GLN A 157 8.02 2.85 4.06
CA GLN A 157 7.27 2.27 5.18
C GLN A 157 6.09 3.13 5.63
N LYS A 158 6.26 4.46 5.79
CA LYS A 158 5.18 5.36 6.25
C LYS A 158 3.96 5.39 5.33
N LYS A 159 4.11 5.04 4.06
CA LYS A 159 2.99 4.98 3.12
C LYS A 159 2.14 3.72 3.35
N PHE A 160 2.71 2.65 3.92
CA PHE A 160 2.10 1.32 3.93
C PHE A 160 1.97 0.67 5.31
N PHE A 161 2.66 1.17 6.34
CA PHE A 161 2.51 0.84 7.76
C PHE A 161 1.99 2.06 8.53
#